data_AF-A0A645HFC2-F1
#
_entry.id   AF-A0A645HFC2-F1
#
_cell.length_a   1.000
_cell.length_b   1.000
_cell.length_c   1.000
_cell.angle_alpha   90.00
_cell.angle_beta   90.00
_cell.angle_gamma   90.00
#
_symmetry.space_group_name_H-M   'P 1'
#
loop_
_entity.id
_entity.type
_entity.pdbx_description
1 polymer ?
#
loop_
_entity_poly.entity_id
_entity_poly.type
_entity_poly.pdbx_seq_one_letter_code
_entity_poly.pdbx_strand_id
1 'polypeptide(L)'
;MILDIDGEEKSFKICGIYSDITNGGETAKACFSTDLDEILYCMISAKMINSSSIVKETETYLKNFNYAKVSAVEEYVNQTFGSTRNSIEVASNISKVLALFIIILIIALFLKMLIAKDKYFIAIMKSLGFTNKDLSIQYISRAVFVSIIGIFLGTIISNTLGEIFAGALIGSFGATTFKFIINPISTYLLLPIMLILSVVIATILGTCNMEKIKISDNIKE
;
A
#
# COMPACT_ATOMS: atom_id res chain seq x y z
N MET A 1 -18.36 -34.53 8.87
CA MET A 1 -18.24 -33.73 10.11
C MET A 1 -19.42 -34.11 10.98
N ILE A 2 -19.21 -34.41 12.26
CA ILE A 2 -20.31 -34.73 13.18
C ILE A 2 -20.54 -33.49 14.03
N LEU A 3 -21.79 -33.07 14.13
CA LEU A 3 -22.23 -31.98 15.01
C LEU A 3 -23.21 -32.57 16.01
N ASP A 4 -23.08 -32.18 17.28
CA ASP A 4 -24.12 -32.41 18.29
C ASP A 4 -25.19 -31.33 18.13
N ILE A 5 -26.41 -31.76 17.80
CA ILE A 5 -27.58 -30.89 17.64
C ILE A 5 -28.68 -31.48 18.48
N ASP A 6 -29.09 -30.76 19.53
CA ASP A 6 -30.14 -31.16 20.47
C ASP A 6 -29.82 -32.49 21.20
N GLY A 7 -28.54 -32.80 21.43
CA GLY A 7 -28.07 -34.03 22.08
C GLY A 7 -27.96 -35.23 21.14
N GLU A 8 -28.24 -35.05 19.84
CA GLU A 8 -28.07 -36.08 18.81
C GLU A 8 -26.89 -35.77 17.90
N GLU A 9 -26.02 -36.76 17.71
CA GLU A 9 -24.94 -36.69 16.73
C GLU A 9 -25.49 -36.78 15.30
N LYS A 10 -25.43 -35.65 14.57
CA LYS A 10 -25.83 -35.58 13.17
C LYS A 10 -24.60 -35.48 12.26
N SER A 11 -24.57 -36.33 11.24
CA SER A 11 -23.48 -36.38 10.25
C SER A 11 -23.75 -35.45 9.08
N PHE A 12 -22.82 -34.52 8.85
CA PHE A 12 -22.86 -33.57 7.74
C PHE A 12 -21.73 -33.81 6.73
N LYS A 13 -22.07 -33.63 5.46
CA LYS A 13 -21.12 -33.61 4.35
C LYS A 13 -20.53 -32.21 4.20
N ILE A 14 -19.20 -32.12 4.16
CA ILE A 14 -18.50 -30.87 3.83
C ILE A 14 -18.71 -30.59 2.34
N CYS A 15 -19.33 -29.44 2.02
CA CYS A 15 -19.64 -29.03 0.66
C CYS A 15 -18.68 -27.97 0.09
N GLY A 16 -17.87 -27.32 0.93
CA GLY A 16 -16.91 -26.31 0.50
C GLY A 16 -16.14 -25.70 1.67
N ILE A 17 -15.18 -24.85 1.31
CA ILE A 17 -14.40 -24.02 2.23
C ILE A 17 -14.57 -22.57 1.75
N TYR A 18 -14.74 -21.63 2.68
CA TYR A 18 -14.88 -20.20 2.38
C TYR A 18 -13.91 -19.38 3.24
N SER A 19 -13.56 -18.18 2.78
CA SER A 19 -12.75 -17.25 3.58
C SER A 19 -13.64 -16.57 4.62
N ASP A 20 -13.22 -16.60 5.88
CA ASP A 20 -13.87 -15.90 6.98
C ASP A 20 -12.80 -15.21 7.82
N ILE A 21 -13.07 -13.98 8.23
CA ILE A 21 -12.19 -13.21 9.11
C ILE A 21 -12.71 -13.19 10.54
N THR A 22 -13.92 -13.70 10.78
CA THR A 22 -14.43 -13.93 12.12
C THR A 22 -13.76 -15.16 12.72
N ASN A 23 -13.49 -15.10 14.03
CA ASN A 23 -12.82 -16.17 14.78
C ASN A 23 -11.52 -16.69 14.12
N GLY A 24 -10.75 -15.83 13.44
CA GLY A 24 -9.51 -16.23 12.77
C GLY A 24 -9.70 -17.20 11.60
N GLY A 25 -10.91 -17.30 11.04
CA GLY A 25 -11.25 -18.27 9.99
C GLY A 25 -11.69 -19.64 10.50
N GLU A 26 -11.72 -19.84 11.81
CA GLU A 26 -12.21 -21.06 12.45
C GLU A 26 -13.73 -20.98 12.62
N THR A 27 -14.45 -20.92 11.50
CA THR A 27 -15.92 -20.94 11.47
C THR A 27 -16.45 -22.02 10.56
N ALA A 28 -17.62 -22.54 10.89
CA ALA A 28 -18.37 -23.47 10.07
C ALA A 28 -19.80 -22.96 9.92
N LYS A 29 -20.36 -23.15 8.72
CA LYS A 29 -21.77 -22.87 8.44
C LYS A 29 -22.44 -24.16 8.04
N ALA A 30 -23.51 -24.50 8.74
CA ALA A 30 -24.36 -25.64 8.43
C ALA A 30 -25.81 -25.17 8.30
N CYS A 31 -26.59 -25.89 7.50
CA CYS A 31 -28.02 -25.68 7.35
C CYS A 31 -28.73 -26.88 7.94
N PHE A 32 -29.53 -26.66 8.98
CA PHE A 32 -30.32 -27.67 9.66
C PHE A 32 -31.51 -27.00 10.35
N SER A 33 -32.53 -27.80 10.67
CA SER A 33 -33.64 -27.38 11.54
C SER A 33 -33.33 -27.82 12.97
N THR A 34 -33.66 -26.97 13.93
CA THR A 34 -33.39 -27.15 15.35
C THR A 34 -34.40 -26.35 16.15
N ASP A 35 -34.74 -26.85 17.34
CA ASP A 35 -35.59 -26.16 18.31
C ASP A 35 -34.74 -25.43 19.37
N LEU A 36 -33.52 -25.01 19.01
CA LEU A 36 -32.61 -24.29 19.90
C LEU A 36 -33.26 -23.00 20.43
N ASP A 37 -33.59 -23.00 21.72
CA ASP A 37 -34.05 -21.83 22.48
C ASP A 37 -32.94 -20.77 22.65
N GLU A 38 -31.67 -21.15 22.46
CA GLU A 38 -30.49 -20.29 22.68
C GLU A 38 -29.87 -19.81 21.35
N ILE A 39 -30.57 -18.92 20.64
CA ILE A 39 -30.01 -18.21 19.48
C ILE A 39 -29.17 -17.02 19.98
N LEU A 40 -27.86 -17.03 19.71
CA LEU A 40 -26.97 -15.92 20.10
C LEU A 40 -27.37 -14.59 19.40
N TYR A 41 -27.60 -14.63 18.09
CA TYR A 41 -28.18 -13.52 17.33
C TYR A 41 -28.69 -13.99 15.95
N CYS A 42 -29.63 -13.24 15.38
CA CYS A 42 -30.09 -13.41 14.00
C CYS A 42 -29.65 -12.20 13.17
N MET A 43 -29.06 -12.45 11.99
CA MET A 43 -28.69 -11.41 11.04
C MET A 43 -29.54 -11.53 9.78
N ILE A 44 -30.22 -10.44 9.42
CA ILE A 44 -31.02 -10.34 8.19
C ILE A 44 -30.35 -9.31 7.27
N SER A 45 -29.91 -9.78 6.11
CA SER A 45 -29.33 -8.93 5.07
C SER A 45 -30.37 -8.65 3.99
N ALA A 46 -30.66 -7.37 3.74
CA ALA A 46 -31.59 -6.94 2.70
C ALA A 46 -30.88 -6.06 1.67
N LYS A 47 -31.15 -6.29 0.38
CA LYS A 47 -30.67 -5.45 -0.72
C LYS A 47 -31.78 -4.52 -1.18
N MET A 48 -31.55 -3.22 -1.09
CA MET A 48 -32.48 -2.21 -1.59
C MET A 48 -32.41 -2.11 -3.12
N ILE A 49 -33.58 -1.95 -3.76
CA ILE A 49 -33.68 -1.72 -5.22
C ILE A 49 -33.12 -0.34 -5.58
N ASN A 50 -33.36 0.66 -4.73
CA ASN A 50 -32.84 2.01 -4.90
C ASN A 50 -31.83 2.34 -3.79
N SER A 51 -30.56 2.55 -4.18
CA SER A 51 -29.46 2.84 -3.26
C SER A 51 -29.59 4.20 -2.56
N SER A 52 -30.28 5.18 -3.18
CA SER A 52 -30.47 6.51 -2.60
C SER A 52 -31.36 6.53 -1.35
N SER A 53 -32.13 5.46 -1.12
CA SER A 53 -33.07 5.37 0.01
C SER A 53 -32.51 4.60 1.20
N ILE A 54 -31.27 4.07 1.12
CA ILE A 54 -30.68 3.19 2.16
C ILE A 54 -30.66 3.88 3.52
N VAL A 55 -30.20 5.14 3.60
CA VAL A 55 -30.08 5.88 4.86
C VAL A 55 -31.47 6.11 5.48
N LYS A 56 -32.42 6.60 4.67
CA LYS A 56 -33.79 6.89 5.11
C LYS A 56 -34.54 5.64 5.60
N GLU A 57 -34.37 4.52 4.89
CA GLU A 57 -34.99 3.26 5.29
C GLU A 57 -34.31 2.69 6.53
N THR A 58 -32.98 2.77 6.63
CA THR A 58 -32.25 2.37 7.86
C THR A 58 -32.80 3.09 9.09
N GLU A 59 -33.01 4.41 9.01
CA GLU A 59 -33.63 5.18 10.10
C GLU A 59 -35.07 4.76 10.42
N THR A 60 -35.85 4.42 9.39
CA THR A 60 -37.24 3.97 9.55
C THR A 60 -37.31 2.63 10.25
N TYR A 61 -36.47 1.68 9.85
CA TYR A 61 -36.36 0.37 10.50
C TYR A 61 -35.79 0.49 11.93
N LEU A 62 -34.82 1.36 12.18
CA LEU A 62 -34.33 1.65 13.53
C LEU A 62 -35.45 2.14 14.46
N LYS A 63 -36.35 3.00 13.96
CA LYS A 63 -37.49 3.52 14.75
C LYS A 63 -38.57 2.47 15.01
N ASN A 64 -38.81 1.59 14.05
CA ASN A 64 -39.85 0.57 14.15
C ASN A 64 -39.40 -0.66 14.94
N PHE A 65 -38.09 -0.92 15.01
CA PHE A 65 -37.53 -2.12 15.63
C PHE A 65 -36.44 -1.77 16.67
N ASN A 66 -36.85 -1.24 17.83
CA ASN A 66 -35.94 -0.83 18.90
C ASN A 66 -35.07 -1.96 19.48
N TYR A 67 -35.46 -3.22 19.28
CA TYR A 67 -34.71 -4.41 19.75
C TYR A 67 -33.67 -4.90 18.72
N ALA A 68 -33.68 -4.39 17.49
CA ALA A 68 -32.79 -4.84 16.43
C ALA A 68 -31.70 -3.79 16.14
N LYS A 69 -30.45 -4.24 16.01
CA LYS A 69 -29.39 -3.38 15.47
C LYS A 69 -29.53 -3.33 13.95
N VAL A 70 -29.92 -2.19 13.42
CA VAL A 70 -30.04 -1.96 11.97
C VAL A 70 -28.92 -1.01 11.56
N SER A 71 -28.12 -1.41 10.58
CA SER A 71 -27.02 -0.60 10.05
C SER A 71 -26.95 -0.72 8.54
N ALA A 72 -26.68 0.40 7.87
CA ALA A 72 -26.32 0.39 6.46
C ALA A 72 -25.01 -0.40 6.28
N VAL A 73 -24.85 -1.08 5.13
CA VAL A 73 -23.67 -1.92 4.86
C VAL A 73 -22.36 -1.13 4.96
N GLU A 74 -22.33 0.11 4.48
CA GLU A 74 -21.13 0.95 4.56
C GLU A 74 -20.75 1.28 6.01
N GLU A 75 -21.73 1.56 6.86
CA GLU A 75 -21.50 1.78 8.28
C GLU A 75 -21.06 0.50 8.99
N TYR A 76 -21.65 -0.65 8.64
CA TYR A 76 -21.19 -1.95 9.14
C TYR A 76 -19.73 -2.24 8.76
N VAL A 77 -19.35 -1.98 7.51
CA VAL A 77 -17.96 -2.12 7.04
C VAL A 77 -17.03 -1.16 7.78
N ASN A 78 -17.44 0.10 7.98
CA ASN A 78 -16.63 1.07 8.72
C ASN A 78 -16.50 0.72 10.22
N GLN A 79 -17.55 0.22 10.87
CA GLN A 79 -17.48 -0.24 12.26
C GLN A 79 -16.56 -1.46 12.41
N THR A 80 -16.53 -2.34 11.39
CA THR A 80 -15.76 -3.58 11.44
C THR A 80 -14.30 -3.39 11.02
N PHE A 81 -14.03 -2.59 9.98
CA PHE A 81 -12.70 -2.45 9.36
C PHE A 81 -12.18 -1.02 9.30
N GLY A 82 -12.93 -0.01 9.76
CA GLY A 82 -12.55 1.39 9.62
C GLY A 82 -11.24 1.73 10.33
N SER A 83 -11.04 1.21 11.55
CA SER A 83 -9.78 1.37 12.29
C SER A 83 -8.60 0.75 11.53
N THR A 84 -8.74 -0.49 11.08
CA THR A 84 -7.73 -1.21 10.28
C THR A 84 -7.40 -0.47 8.99
N ARG A 85 -8.42 0.01 8.26
CA ARG A 85 -8.24 0.80 7.04
C ARG A 85 -7.44 2.07 7.32
N ASN A 86 -7.81 2.81 8.36
CA ASN A 86 -7.12 4.03 8.75
C ASN A 86 -5.65 3.76 9.16
N SER A 87 -5.40 2.70 9.92
CA SER A 87 -4.03 2.29 10.29
C SER A 87 -3.17 1.96 9.07
N ILE A 88 -3.73 1.23 8.09
CA ILE A 88 -3.04 0.93 6.83
C ILE A 88 -2.78 2.20 6.03
N GLU A 89 -3.73 3.13 5.98
CA GLU A 89 -3.58 4.41 5.29
C GLU A 89 -2.46 5.26 5.91
N VAL A 90 -2.44 5.38 7.24
CA VAL A 90 -1.38 6.10 7.97
C VAL A 90 -0.03 5.43 7.75
N ALA A 91 0.06 4.11 7.88
CA ALA A 91 1.31 3.36 7.65
C ALA A 91 1.82 3.53 6.20
N SER A 92 0.92 3.50 5.22
CA SER A 92 1.24 3.75 3.80
C SER A 92 1.77 5.17 3.59
N ASN A 93 1.12 6.17 4.19
CA ASN A 93 1.57 7.57 4.10
C ASN A 93 2.95 7.78 4.72
N ILE A 94 3.21 7.22 5.91
CA ILE A 94 4.52 7.29 6.57
C ILE A 94 5.58 6.58 5.71
N SER A 95 5.26 5.39 5.19
CA SER A 95 6.18 4.62 4.34
C SER A 95 6.56 5.38 3.07
N LYS A 96 5.61 6.09 2.44
CA LYS A 96 5.89 6.96 1.29
C LYS A 96 6.88 8.06 1.65
N VAL A 97 6.63 8.80 2.74
CA VAL A 97 7.54 9.88 3.19
C VAL A 97 8.94 9.35 3.48
N LEU A 98 9.03 8.23 4.20
CA LEU A 98 10.31 7.61 4.54
C LEU A 98 11.07 7.14 3.30
N ALA A 99 10.38 6.51 2.35
CA ALA A 99 10.98 6.07 1.10
C ALA A 99 11.56 7.26 0.30
N LEU A 100 10.82 8.36 0.18
CA LEU A 100 11.32 9.57 -0.48
C LEU A 100 12.56 10.13 0.21
N PHE A 101 12.54 10.20 1.54
CA PHE A 101 13.68 10.67 2.32
C PHE A 101 14.93 9.80 2.11
N ILE A 102 14.78 8.48 2.16
CA ILE A 102 15.87 7.52 1.92
C ILE A 102 16.42 7.66 0.50
N ILE A 103 15.55 7.80 -0.51
CA ILE A 103 15.97 7.99 -1.90
C ILE A 103 16.80 9.27 -2.05
N ILE A 104 16.35 10.37 -1.47
CA ILE A 104 17.08 11.64 -1.50
C ILE A 104 18.47 11.47 -0.86
N LEU A 105 18.53 10.80 0.30
CA LEU A 105 19.79 10.55 1.00
C LEU A 105 20.75 9.69 0.17
N ILE A 106 20.27 8.56 -0.36
CA ILE A 106 21.10 7.63 -1.15
C ILE A 106 21.64 8.34 -2.39
N ILE A 107 20.80 9.09 -3.11
CA ILE A 107 21.22 9.82 -4.31
C ILE A 107 22.24 10.90 -3.96
N ALA A 108 22.02 11.66 -2.89
CA ALA A 108 22.97 12.67 -2.44
C ALA A 108 24.34 12.06 -2.09
N LEU A 109 24.36 10.92 -1.39
CA LEU A 109 25.59 10.20 -1.06
C LEU A 109 26.28 9.64 -2.31
N PHE A 110 25.51 9.03 -3.20
CA PHE A 110 26.01 8.47 -4.45
C PHE A 110 26.63 9.55 -5.34
N LEU A 111 25.98 10.71 -5.45
CA LEU A 111 26.50 11.85 -6.20
C LEU A 111 27.75 12.43 -5.56
N LYS A 112 27.80 12.56 -4.23
CA LYS A 112 29.03 12.97 -3.53
C LYS A 112 30.19 12.04 -3.85
N MET A 113 29.95 10.73 -3.83
CA MET A 113 30.94 9.72 -4.20
C MET A 113 31.38 9.88 -5.67
N LEU A 114 30.43 10.06 -6.58
CA LEU A 114 30.69 10.18 -8.02
C LEU A 114 31.46 11.46 -8.34
N ILE A 115 31.08 12.60 -7.75
CA ILE A 115 31.79 13.87 -7.88
C ILE A 115 33.20 13.77 -7.32
N ALA A 116 33.39 13.09 -6.18
CA ALA A 116 34.71 12.91 -5.58
C ALA A 116 35.63 12.03 -6.44
N LYS A 117 35.06 11.01 -7.09
CA LYS A 117 35.77 10.11 -8.00
C LYS A 117 36.11 10.79 -9.34
N ASP A 118 35.19 11.57 -9.88
CA ASP A 118 35.31 12.16 -11.23
C ASP A 118 35.91 13.57 -11.23
N LYS A 119 36.52 14.03 -10.13
CA LYS A 119 37.06 15.40 -9.97
C LYS A 119 37.96 15.85 -11.13
N TYR A 120 38.88 14.98 -11.56
CA TYR A 120 39.81 15.27 -12.66
C TYR A 120 39.06 15.48 -13.99
N PHE A 121 38.11 14.60 -14.30
CA PHE A 121 37.29 14.69 -15.50
C PHE A 121 36.40 15.94 -15.50
N ILE A 122 35.83 16.28 -14.34
CA ILE A 122 35.07 17.52 -14.12
C ILE A 122 35.94 18.75 -14.40
N ALA A 123 37.21 18.75 -13.97
CA ALA A 123 38.14 19.86 -14.23
C ALA A 123 38.46 20.02 -15.72
N ILE A 124 38.64 18.92 -16.45
CA ILE A 124 38.81 18.94 -17.92
C ILE A 124 37.56 19.48 -18.62
N MET A 125 36.37 19.02 -18.24
CA MET A 125 35.13 19.54 -18.83
C MET A 125 34.98 21.05 -18.59
N LYS A 126 35.32 21.53 -17.39
CA LYS A 126 35.29 22.97 -17.08
C LYS A 126 36.32 23.75 -17.90
N SER A 127 37.52 23.22 -18.16
CA SER A 127 38.52 23.91 -18.99
C SER A 127 38.12 23.96 -20.47
N LEU A 128 37.30 23.01 -20.94
CA LEU A 128 36.67 23.01 -22.26
C LEU A 128 35.45 23.94 -22.36
N GLY A 129 35.06 24.63 -21.28
CA GLY A 129 33.97 25.61 -21.27
C GLY A 129 32.62 25.08 -20.80
N PHE A 130 32.52 23.84 -20.28
CA PHE A 130 31.28 23.33 -19.71
C PHE A 130 30.93 24.05 -18.40
N THR A 131 29.66 24.41 -18.25
CA THR A 131 29.13 25.07 -17.05
C THR A 131 28.73 24.06 -15.98
N ASN A 132 28.58 24.51 -14.74
CA ASN A 132 28.03 23.65 -13.67
C ASN A 132 26.62 23.12 -14.01
N LYS A 133 25.84 23.87 -14.81
CA LYS A 133 24.51 23.44 -15.27
C LYS A 133 24.61 22.25 -16.22
N ASP A 134 25.56 22.27 -17.14
CA ASP A 134 25.77 21.18 -18.11
C ASP A 134 26.18 19.88 -17.40
N LEU A 135 27.06 19.99 -16.39
CA LEU A 135 27.43 18.86 -15.54
C LEU A 135 26.23 18.36 -14.72
N SER A 136 25.45 19.27 -14.14
CA SER A 136 24.27 18.89 -13.36
C SER A 136 23.23 18.17 -14.22
N ILE A 137 22.98 18.62 -15.45
CA ILE A 137 22.06 17.96 -16.39
C ILE A 137 22.55 16.55 -16.72
N GLN A 138 23.86 16.35 -16.90
CA GLN A 138 24.44 15.04 -17.14
C GLN A 138 24.26 14.08 -15.95
N TYR A 139 24.39 14.56 -14.71
CA TYR A 139 24.12 13.74 -13.53
C TYR A 139 22.62 13.44 -13.36
N ILE A 140 21.75 14.42 -13.63
CA ILE A 140 20.29 14.24 -13.60
C ILE A 140 19.87 13.17 -14.60
N SER A 141 20.35 13.22 -15.85
CA SER A 141 19.96 12.25 -16.87
C SER A 141 20.36 10.82 -16.50
N ARG A 142 21.56 10.62 -15.95
CA ARG A 142 22.02 9.32 -15.44
C ARG A 142 21.15 8.84 -14.28
N ALA A 143 20.88 9.70 -13.30
CA ALA A 143 20.08 9.35 -12.13
C ALA A 143 18.63 9.01 -12.50
N VAL A 144 18.01 9.80 -13.38
CA VAL A 144 16.65 9.56 -13.87
C VAL A 144 16.58 8.26 -14.67
N PHE A 145 17.55 7.99 -15.55
CA PHE A 145 17.57 6.75 -16.33
C PHE A 145 17.63 5.51 -15.44
N VAL A 146 18.52 5.50 -14.44
CA VAL A 146 18.59 4.40 -13.45
C VAL A 146 17.30 4.31 -12.64
N SER A 147 16.69 5.44 -12.29
CA SER A 147 15.45 5.48 -11.50
C SER A 147 14.26 4.91 -12.28
N ILE A 148 14.15 5.14 -13.59
CA ILE A 148 13.09 4.55 -14.42
C ILE A 148 13.17 3.02 -14.37
N ILE A 149 14.38 2.46 -14.53
CA ILE A 149 14.59 1.01 -14.46
C ILE A 149 14.25 0.50 -13.05
N GLY A 150 14.70 1.21 -12.01
CA GLY A 150 14.43 0.86 -10.62
C GLY A 150 12.93 0.88 -10.27
N ILE A 151 12.20 1.89 -10.75
CA ILE A 151 10.74 1.99 -10.57
C ILE A 151 10.03 0.85 -11.29
N PHE A 152 10.43 0.54 -12.52
CA PHE A 152 9.85 -0.56 -13.29
C PHE A 152 10.02 -1.91 -12.57
N LEU A 153 11.25 -2.24 -12.17
CA LEU A 153 11.55 -3.47 -11.43
C LEU A 153 10.86 -3.49 -10.05
N GLY A 154 10.91 -2.37 -9.32
CA GLY A 154 10.27 -2.23 -8.02
C GLY A 154 8.76 -2.42 -8.08
N THR A 155 8.12 -1.95 -9.16
CA THR A 155 6.68 -2.14 -9.39
C THR A 155 6.34 -3.61 -9.62
N ILE A 156 7.12 -4.34 -10.43
CA ILE A 156 6.95 -5.79 -10.65
C ILE A 156 7.09 -6.55 -9.34
N ILE A 157 8.14 -6.23 -8.56
CA ILE A 157 8.38 -6.83 -7.25
C ILE A 157 7.24 -6.53 -6.27
N SER A 158 6.77 -5.28 -6.21
CA SER A 158 5.68 -4.88 -5.32
C SER A 158 4.37 -5.59 -5.65
N ASN A 159 4.05 -5.77 -6.93
CA ASN A 159 2.82 -6.43 -7.35
C ASN A 159 2.85 -7.95 -7.13
N THR A 160 4.04 -8.56 -7.04
CA THR A 160 4.19 -10.00 -6.84
C THR A 160 4.45 -10.33 -5.38
N LEU A 161 5.62 -9.96 -4.87
CA LEU A 161 6.03 -10.23 -3.49
C LEU A 161 5.15 -9.48 -2.50
N GLY A 162 4.72 -8.26 -2.80
CA GLY A 162 3.85 -7.50 -1.91
C GLY A 162 2.50 -8.19 -1.67
N GLU A 163 1.89 -8.76 -2.73
CA GLU A 163 0.62 -9.48 -2.60
C GLU A 163 0.79 -10.78 -1.81
N ILE A 164 1.90 -11.50 -2.03
CA ILE A 164 2.23 -12.72 -1.29
C ILE A 164 2.40 -12.42 0.21
N PHE A 165 3.19 -11.40 0.56
CA PHE A 165 3.39 -11.04 1.97
C PHE A 165 2.12 -10.54 2.64
N ALA A 166 1.37 -9.66 1.98
CA ALA A 166 0.10 -9.16 2.51
C ALA A 166 -0.92 -10.30 2.66
N GLY A 167 -1.01 -11.18 1.67
CA GLY A 167 -1.87 -12.36 1.70
C GLY A 167 -1.49 -13.36 2.79
N ALA A 168 -0.20 -13.57 3.06
CA ALA A 168 0.25 -14.42 4.17
C ALA A 168 -0.14 -13.83 5.54
N LEU A 169 0.05 -12.52 5.73
CA LEU A 169 -0.33 -11.84 6.97
C LEU A 169 -1.85 -11.87 7.16
N ILE A 170 -2.64 -11.57 6.13
CA ILE A 170 -4.10 -11.56 6.20
C ILE A 170 -4.67 -12.97 6.31
N GLY A 171 -4.03 -13.95 5.66
CA GLY A 171 -4.36 -15.37 5.80
C GLY A 171 -4.20 -15.88 7.23
N SER A 172 -3.27 -15.32 8.01
CA SER A 172 -3.14 -15.64 9.44
C SER A 172 -4.35 -15.22 10.29
N PHE A 173 -5.18 -14.30 9.77
CA PHE A 173 -6.45 -13.89 10.37
C PHE A 173 -7.67 -14.64 9.79
N GLY A 174 -7.47 -15.67 8.96
CA GLY A 174 -8.53 -16.52 8.38
C GLY A 174 -8.95 -16.17 6.95
N ALA A 175 -8.50 -15.04 6.43
CA ALA A 175 -8.81 -14.61 5.07
C ALA A 175 -7.86 -15.27 4.06
N THR A 176 -8.23 -16.48 3.63
CA THR A 176 -7.45 -17.35 2.73
C THR A 176 -7.25 -16.81 1.32
N THR A 177 -8.03 -15.81 0.90
CA THR A 177 -7.86 -15.15 -0.40
C THR A 177 -7.80 -13.64 -0.22
N PHE A 178 -6.64 -13.08 -0.55
CA PHE A 178 -6.41 -11.63 -0.55
C PHE A 178 -5.79 -11.23 -1.88
N LYS A 179 -6.36 -10.21 -2.51
CA LYS A 179 -5.87 -9.65 -3.77
C LYS A 179 -5.77 -8.15 -3.64
N PHE A 180 -4.71 -7.56 -4.17
CA PHE A 180 -4.61 -6.11 -4.20
C PHE A 180 -5.58 -5.53 -5.23
N ILE A 181 -6.38 -4.57 -4.77
CA ILE A 181 -7.15 -3.71 -5.66
C ILE A 181 -6.27 -2.50 -5.97
N ILE A 182 -5.67 -2.51 -7.16
CA ILE A 182 -4.74 -1.47 -7.59
C ILE A 182 -5.50 -0.33 -8.25
N ASN A 183 -5.33 0.89 -7.74
CA ASN A 183 -5.75 2.10 -8.46
C ASN A 183 -4.65 2.46 -9.47
N PRO A 184 -4.88 2.29 -10.79
CA PRO A 184 -3.82 2.43 -11.79
C PRO A 184 -3.24 3.84 -11.86
N ILE A 185 -4.06 4.88 -11.62
CA ILE A 185 -3.61 6.28 -11.67
C ILE A 185 -2.67 6.57 -10.50
N SER A 186 -3.03 6.14 -9.30
CA SER A 186 -2.18 6.38 -8.13
C SER A 186 -0.88 5.59 -8.20
N THR A 187 -0.97 4.30 -8.55
CA THR A 187 0.17 3.39 -8.46
C THR A 187 1.15 3.55 -9.62
N TYR A 188 0.66 3.69 -10.86
CA TYR A 188 1.53 3.69 -12.04
C TYR A 188 1.84 5.08 -12.60
N LEU A 189 1.18 6.13 -12.10
CA LEU A 189 1.45 7.49 -12.55
C LEU A 189 1.93 8.39 -11.39
N LEU A 190 1.12 8.57 -10.35
CA LEU A 190 1.46 9.51 -9.27
C LEU A 190 2.72 9.12 -8.50
N LEU A 191 2.83 7.86 -8.05
CA LEU A 191 4.00 7.39 -7.30
C LEU A 191 5.31 7.45 -8.12
N PRO A 192 5.38 6.96 -9.37
CA PRO A 192 6.56 7.13 -10.21
C PRO A 192 6.97 8.58 -10.42
N ILE A 193 6.01 9.48 -10.64
CA ILE A 193 6.29 10.92 -10.79
C ILE A 193 6.90 11.49 -9.51
N MET A 194 6.35 11.16 -8.34
CA MET A 194 6.91 11.61 -7.05
C MET A 194 8.34 11.09 -6.83
N LEU A 195 8.62 9.83 -7.21
CA LEU A 195 9.95 9.23 -7.09
C LEU A 195 10.96 9.92 -8.02
N ILE A 196 10.60 10.12 -9.29
CA ILE A 196 11.44 10.82 -10.27
C ILE A 196 11.70 12.26 -9.82
N LEU A 197 10.67 12.98 -9.36
CA LEU A 197 10.84 14.34 -8.86
C LEU A 197 11.81 14.40 -7.67
N SER A 198 11.73 13.42 -6.77
CA SER A 198 12.63 13.33 -5.62
C SER A 198 14.07 13.05 -6.05
N VAL A 199 14.28 12.22 -7.07
CA VAL A 199 15.60 11.97 -7.69
C VAL A 199 16.18 13.25 -8.27
N VAL A 200 15.37 14.01 -9.01
CA VAL A 200 15.78 15.28 -9.62
C VAL A 200 16.15 16.29 -8.53
N ILE A 201 15.30 16.47 -7.51
CA ILE A 201 15.56 17.39 -6.38
C ILE A 201 16.86 16.99 -5.66
N ALA A 202 17.01 15.71 -5.33
CA ALA A 202 18.20 15.19 -4.67
C ALA A 202 19.46 15.44 -5.49
N THR A 203 19.35 15.29 -6.83
CA THR A 203 20.47 15.50 -7.73
C THR A 203 20.87 16.97 -7.79
N ILE A 204 19.91 17.87 -7.93
CA ILE A 204 20.16 19.32 -7.91
C ILE A 204 20.83 19.73 -6.59
N LEU A 205 20.30 19.28 -5.44
CA LEU A 205 20.90 19.57 -4.14
C LEU A 205 22.32 19.00 -4.00
N GLY A 206 22.55 17.81 -4.56
CA GLY A 206 23.87 17.16 -4.57
C GLY A 206 24.89 17.87 -5.46
N THR A 207 24.47 18.41 -6.60
CA THR A 207 25.34 19.09 -7.57
C THR A 207 25.53 20.58 -7.29
N CYS A 208 24.61 21.25 -6.57
CA CYS A 208 24.77 22.66 -6.17
C CYS A 208 26.07 22.89 -5.35
N ASN A 209 26.50 21.93 -4.52
CA ASN A 209 27.74 22.06 -3.77
C ASN A 209 29.02 21.91 -4.60
N MET A 210 28.94 21.57 -5.90
CA MET A 210 30.09 21.50 -6.81
C MET A 210 30.74 22.86 -7.08
N GLU A 211 30.06 23.97 -6.75
CA GLU A 211 30.58 25.34 -6.88
C GLU A 211 31.84 25.60 -6.04
N LYS A 212 32.05 24.85 -4.94
CA LYS A 212 33.20 25.04 -4.05
C LYS A 212 34.49 24.33 -4.50
N ILE A 213 34.46 23.57 -5.60
CA ILE A 213 35.67 22.91 -6.12
C ILE A 213 36.48 23.96 -6.89
N LYS A 214 37.38 24.65 -6.17
CA LYS A 214 38.35 25.57 -6.77
C LYS A 214 39.34 24.79 -7.63
N ILE A 215 39.48 25.25 -8.88
CA ILE A 215 40.43 24.73 -9.88
C ILE A 215 41.88 24.90 -9.38
N SER A 216 42.15 25.90 -8.53
CA SER A 216 43.47 26.17 -7.95
C SER A 216 44.02 25.05 -7.07
N ASP A 217 43.16 24.20 -6.52
CA ASP A 217 43.57 23.21 -5.52
C ASP A 217 43.92 21.85 -6.14
N ASN A 218 43.66 21.65 -7.45
CA ASN A 218 43.84 20.35 -8.13
C ASN A 218 44.81 20.40 -9.34
N ILE A 219 45.46 21.53 -9.62
CA ILE A 219 46.49 21.64 -10.69
C ILE A 219 47.91 21.38 -10.14
N LYS A 220 48.05 21.06 -8.84
CA LYS A 220 49.37 20.89 -8.19
C LYS A 220 49.83 19.44 -7.96
N GLU A 221 49.13 18.45 -8.52
CA GLU A 221 49.66 17.07 -8.63
C GLU A 221 49.76 16.65 -10.10
#